data_AF-A0A418RK44-F1
#
_entry.id   AF-A0A418RK44-F1
#
_cell.length_a   1.000
_cell.length_b   1.000
_cell.length_c   1.000
_cell.angle_alpha   90.00
_cell.angle_beta   90.00
_cell.angle_gamma   90.00
#
_symmetry.space_group_name_H-M   'P 1'
#
loop_
_entity.id
_entity.type
_entity.pdbx_description
1 polymer ?
#
loop_
_entity_poly.entity_id
_entity_poly.type
_entity_poly.pdbx_seq_one_letter_code
_entity_poly.pdbx_strand_id
1 'polypeptide(L)'
;MSASQSAVRSRAEAVKASRTFDWLILFTLFFVVLGGYHIHYMLTGGDWDFWTDWKDRRLWVTVAPIVSITFPAAVQAVLWWRYRLPFGAVVCILGLLLGEWINRYLNFWGWTYFPVNFVFPSNLMPGAIVLDVVLMLSGSMTVTAV
;
A
#
# COMPACT_ATOMS: atom_id res chain seq x y z
N MET A 1 -24.18 -28.67 31.03
CA MET A 1 -22.92 -28.41 30.31
C MET A 1 -23.22 -28.52 28.82
N SER A 2 -23.26 -27.40 28.10
CA SER A 2 -23.45 -27.42 26.64
C SER A 2 -22.11 -27.82 26.01
N ALA A 3 -22.06 -28.95 25.30
CA ALA A 3 -20.88 -29.30 24.53
C ALA A 3 -20.71 -28.28 23.39
N SER A 4 -19.57 -27.60 23.32
CA SER A 4 -19.28 -26.65 22.26
C SER A 4 -19.29 -27.37 20.90
N GLN A 5 -20.25 -27.03 20.04
CA GLN A 5 -20.30 -27.55 18.67
C GLN A 5 -19.19 -26.88 17.83
N SER A 6 -18.40 -27.67 17.12
CA SER A 6 -17.25 -27.19 16.34
C SER A 6 -17.62 -26.97 14.87
N ALA A 7 -17.11 -25.90 14.27
CA ALA A 7 -17.22 -25.62 12.83
C ALA A 7 -16.31 -26.52 11.97
N VAL A 8 -15.34 -27.20 12.59
CA VAL A 8 -14.35 -28.08 11.94
C VAL A 8 -14.25 -29.43 12.64
N ARG A 9 -13.79 -30.45 11.93
CA ARG A 9 -13.72 -31.84 12.43
C ARG A 9 -12.36 -32.20 13.00
N SER A 10 -11.32 -31.41 12.74
CA SER A 10 -9.97 -31.63 13.28
C SER A 10 -9.18 -30.34 13.48
N ARG A 11 -8.13 -30.39 14.31
CA ARG A 11 -7.18 -29.28 14.50
C ARG A 11 -6.47 -28.91 13.19
N ALA A 12 -6.10 -29.90 12.39
CA ALA A 12 -5.44 -29.69 11.10
C ALA A 12 -6.36 -28.90 10.14
N GLU A 13 -7.64 -29.25 10.11
CA GLU A 13 -8.66 -28.53 9.33
C GLU A 13 -8.83 -27.09 9.81
N ALA A 14 -8.84 -26.86 11.13
CA ALA A 14 -8.92 -25.52 11.72
C ALA A 14 -7.76 -24.61 11.25
N VAL A 15 -6.53 -25.11 11.33
CA VAL A 15 -5.33 -24.36 10.91
C VAL A 15 -5.34 -24.11 9.42
N LYS A 16 -5.68 -25.13 8.61
CA LYS A 16 -5.77 -24.98 7.16
C LYS A 16 -6.79 -23.92 6.77
N ALA A 17 -7.99 -23.98 7.33
CA ALA A 17 -9.04 -22.99 7.06
C ALA A 17 -8.60 -21.58 7.44
N SER A 18 -8.00 -21.40 8.63
CA SER A 18 -7.46 -20.11 9.07
C SER A 18 -6.41 -19.56 8.09
N ARG A 19 -5.47 -20.39 7.63
CA ARG A 19 -4.44 -19.95 6.67
C ARG A 19 -5.00 -19.65 5.29
N THR A 20 -6.04 -20.35 4.86
CA THR A 20 -6.75 -19.99 3.63
C THR A 20 -7.37 -18.60 3.75
N PHE A 21 -8.00 -18.28 4.90
CA PHE A 21 -8.52 -16.94 5.14
C PHE A 21 -7.42 -15.87 5.17
N ASP A 22 -6.27 -16.13 5.78
CA ASP A 22 -5.13 -15.19 5.78
C ASP A 22 -4.78 -14.77 4.33
N TRP A 23 -4.69 -15.73 3.40
CA TRP A 23 -4.39 -15.46 2.00
C TRP A 23 -5.52 -14.72 1.27
N LEU A 24 -6.77 -15.13 1.48
CA LEU A 24 -7.92 -14.47 0.85
C LEU A 24 -8.05 -13.02 1.31
N ILE A 25 -7.87 -12.77 2.60
CA ILE A 25 -7.92 -11.44 3.20
C ILE A 25 -6.76 -10.59 2.67
N LEU A 26 -5.53 -11.12 2.70
CA LEU A 26 -4.35 -10.41 2.22
C LEU A 26 -4.48 -10.02 0.75
N PHE A 27 -4.88 -10.97 -0.11
CA PHE A 27 -5.10 -10.72 -1.53
C PHE A 27 -6.16 -9.65 -1.76
N THR A 28 -7.30 -9.77 -1.09
CA THR A 28 -8.42 -8.83 -1.26
C THR A 28 -8.03 -7.44 -0.77
N LEU A 29 -7.47 -7.32 0.43
CA LEU A 29 -7.04 -6.03 0.96
C LEU A 29 -5.98 -5.38 0.08
N PHE A 30 -5.01 -6.16 -0.42
CA PHE A 30 -3.98 -5.63 -1.30
C PHE A 30 -4.57 -5.01 -2.57
N PHE A 31 -5.44 -5.72 -3.29
CA PHE A 31 -6.00 -5.19 -4.55
C PHE A 31 -7.04 -4.08 -4.35
N VAL A 32 -7.83 -4.14 -3.26
CA VAL A 32 -8.78 -3.06 -2.93
C VAL A 32 -8.04 -1.78 -2.57
N VAL A 33 -7.00 -1.88 -1.72
CA VAL A 33 -6.16 -0.73 -1.35
C VAL A 33 -5.40 -0.23 -2.57
N LEU A 34 -4.82 -1.11 -3.39
CA LEU A 34 -4.17 -0.74 -4.66
C LEU A 34 -5.11 0.08 -5.54
N GLY A 35 -6.30 -0.42 -5.83
CA GLY A 35 -7.25 0.25 -6.71
C GLY A 35 -7.66 1.62 -6.18
N GLY A 36 -8.06 1.70 -4.92
CA GLY A 36 -8.47 2.97 -4.30
C GLY A 36 -7.32 3.97 -4.19
N TYR A 37 -6.15 3.50 -3.76
CA TYR A 37 -4.99 4.37 -3.55
C TYR A 37 -4.42 4.87 -4.88
N HIS A 38 -4.34 4.00 -5.88
CA HIS A 38 -3.86 4.39 -7.21
C HIS A 38 -4.78 5.42 -7.85
N ILE A 39 -6.10 5.29 -7.75
CA ILE A 39 -7.05 6.31 -8.23
C ILE A 39 -6.85 7.63 -7.48
N HIS A 40 -6.78 7.59 -6.14
CA HIS A 40 -6.55 8.80 -5.34
C HIS A 40 -5.24 9.50 -5.71
N TYR A 41 -4.15 8.76 -5.78
CA TYR A 41 -2.83 9.32 -6.08
C TYR A 41 -2.76 9.83 -7.53
N MET A 42 -3.31 9.07 -8.48
CA MET A 42 -3.39 9.47 -9.89
C MET A 42 -4.12 10.81 -10.07
N LEU A 43 -5.23 11.02 -9.36
CA LEU A 43 -6.05 12.22 -9.49
C LEU A 43 -5.49 13.44 -8.74
N THR A 44 -4.52 13.26 -7.84
CA THR A 44 -4.03 14.33 -6.96
C THR A 44 -2.55 14.67 -7.15
N GLY A 45 -1.68 13.66 -7.28
CA GLY A 45 -0.24 13.80 -7.50
C GLY A 45 0.26 13.15 -8.79
N GLY A 46 -0.62 12.47 -9.54
CA GLY A 46 -0.26 11.62 -10.67
C GLY A 46 0.44 12.36 -11.81
N ASP A 47 0.09 13.61 -12.08
CA ASP A 47 0.70 14.36 -13.19
C ASP A 47 2.22 14.56 -13.01
N TRP A 48 2.67 14.86 -11.78
CA TRP A 48 4.10 14.92 -11.45
C TRP A 48 4.75 13.53 -11.43
N ASP A 49 3.95 12.50 -11.19
CA ASP A 49 4.42 11.13 -11.15
C ASP A 49 4.62 10.52 -12.55
N PHE A 50 3.84 10.96 -13.54
CA PHE A 50 3.90 10.46 -14.91
C PHE A 50 5.15 10.87 -15.66
N TRP A 51 5.62 12.11 -15.50
CA TRP A 51 6.62 12.68 -16.40
C TRP A 51 7.90 13.06 -15.66
N THR A 52 9.05 12.82 -16.26
CA THR A 52 10.34 13.17 -15.63
C THR A 52 10.65 14.67 -15.64
N ASP A 53 10.21 15.39 -16.66
CA ASP A 53 10.32 16.84 -16.77
C ASP A 53 9.38 17.59 -15.82
N TRP A 54 8.43 16.90 -15.20
CA TRP A 54 7.55 17.45 -14.16
C TRP A 54 8.10 17.25 -12.75
N LYS A 55 9.05 16.33 -12.53
CA LYS A 55 9.63 16.03 -11.21
C LYS A 55 10.58 17.14 -10.74
N ASP A 56 10.00 18.30 -10.42
CA ASP A 56 10.69 19.53 -10.07
C ASP A 56 11.00 19.62 -8.57
N ARG A 57 11.72 20.68 -8.18
CA ARG A 57 12.19 20.86 -6.80
C ARG A 57 11.17 21.54 -5.88
N ARG A 58 10.03 22.02 -6.40
CA ARG A 58 9.04 22.76 -5.64
C ARG A 58 7.72 22.02 -5.55
N LEU A 59 7.08 21.73 -6.69
CA LEU A 59 5.73 21.16 -6.69
C LEU A 59 5.76 19.66 -6.43
N TRP A 60 6.58 18.89 -7.15
CA TRP A 60 6.69 17.44 -6.95
C TRP A 60 7.10 17.08 -5.51
N VAL A 61 8.14 17.74 -5.00
CA VAL A 61 8.64 17.53 -3.62
C VAL A 61 7.60 17.87 -2.55
N THR A 62 6.62 18.73 -2.87
CA THR A 62 5.55 19.10 -1.92
C THR A 62 4.34 18.19 -2.07
N VAL A 63 3.82 18.04 -3.29
CA VAL A 63 2.55 17.35 -3.55
C VAL A 63 2.69 15.85 -3.31
N ALA A 64 3.71 15.19 -3.86
CA ALA A 64 3.80 13.73 -3.83
C ALA A 64 3.84 13.18 -2.39
N PRO A 65 4.64 13.70 -1.44
CA PRO A 65 4.60 13.22 -0.05
C PRO A 65 3.27 13.50 0.65
N ILE A 66 2.68 14.69 0.46
CA ILE A 66 1.43 15.09 1.13
C ILE A 66 0.27 14.20 0.70
N VAL A 67 0.11 13.93 -0.59
CA VAL A 67 -1.04 13.16 -1.08
C VAL A 67 -0.83 11.65 -0.90
N SER A 68 0.42 11.18 -0.91
CA SER A 68 0.75 9.76 -0.75
C SER A 68 0.63 9.26 0.69
N ILE A 69 0.80 10.08 1.73
CA ILE A 69 0.74 9.60 3.13
C ILE A 69 -0.66 9.17 3.59
N THR A 70 -1.70 9.57 2.86
CA THR A 70 -3.12 9.39 3.21
C THR A 70 -3.51 7.92 3.46
N PHE A 71 -3.30 7.05 2.47
CA PHE A 71 -3.62 5.62 2.58
C PHE A 71 -2.72 4.86 3.55
N PRO A 72 -1.38 5.05 3.55
CA PRO A 72 -0.50 4.54 4.59
C PRO A 72 -1.02 4.79 6.01
N ALA A 73 -1.39 6.03 6.33
CA ALA A 73 -1.93 6.38 7.64
C ALA A 73 -3.28 5.67 7.93
N ALA A 74 -4.19 5.63 6.95
CA ALA A 74 -5.49 4.97 7.11
C ALA A 74 -5.37 3.46 7.34
N VAL A 75 -4.51 2.79 6.57
CA VAL A 75 -4.30 1.34 6.67
C VAL A 75 -3.51 0.98 7.94
N GLN A 76 -2.50 1.77 8.30
CA GLN A 76 -1.79 1.62 9.59
C GLN A 76 -2.75 1.72 10.77
N ALA A 77 -3.70 2.65 10.76
CA ALA A 77 -4.66 2.83 11.85
C ALA A 77 -5.48 1.56 12.13
N VAL A 78 -5.79 0.75 11.12
CA VAL A 78 -6.52 -0.52 11.30
C VAL A 78 -5.55 -1.66 11.59
N LEU A 79 -4.55 -1.87 10.72
CA LEU A 79 -3.67 -3.04 10.81
C LEU A 79 -2.84 -3.06 12.09
N TRP A 80 -2.36 -1.91 12.55
CA TRP A 80 -1.58 -1.83 13.77
C TRP A 80 -2.44 -2.01 15.02
N TRP A 81 -3.52 -1.24 15.16
CA TRP A 81 -4.29 -1.22 16.41
C TRP A 81 -5.23 -2.42 16.58
N ARG A 82 -5.67 -3.06 15.48
CA ARG A 82 -6.53 -4.26 15.54
C ARG A 82 -5.74 -5.56 15.51
N TYR A 83 -4.64 -5.61 14.75
CA TYR A 83 -3.92 -6.85 14.46
C TYR A 83 -2.43 -6.82 14.81
N ARG A 84 -1.88 -5.67 15.24
CA ARG A 84 -0.45 -5.49 15.54
C ARG A 84 0.47 -5.85 14.37
N LEU A 85 0.01 -5.58 13.15
CA LEU A 85 0.75 -5.84 11.92
C LEU A 85 1.51 -4.57 11.47
N PRO A 86 2.86 -4.56 11.45
CA PRO A 86 3.67 -3.37 11.18
C PRO A 86 4.07 -3.24 9.70
N PHE A 87 3.09 -3.31 8.78
CA PHE A 87 3.36 -3.20 7.34
C PHE A 87 2.26 -2.40 6.59
N GLY A 88 1.55 -1.54 7.31
CA GLY A 88 0.40 -0.80 6.76
C GLY A 88 0.81 0.23 5.71
N ALA A 89 1.94 0.92 5.90
CA ALA A 89 2.44 1.86 4.90
C ALA A 89 3.04 1.12 3.70
N VAL A 90 3.86 0.11 3.96
CA VAL A 90 4.53 -0.69 2.94
C VAL A 90 3.52 -1.38 2.02
N VAL A 91 2.44 -1.96 2.54
CA VAL A 91 1.44 -2.62 1.68
C VAL A 91 0.73 -1.63 0.75
N CYS A 92 0.49 -0.40 1.20
CA CYS A 92 -0.10 0.66 0.36
C CYS A 92 0.86 1.06 -0.76
N ILE A 93 2.12 1.37 -0.42
CA ILE A 93 3.11 1.81 -1.43
C ILE A 93 3.47 0.69 -2.41
N LEU A 94 3.56 -0.57 -1.96
CA LEU A 94 3.75 -1.70 -2.87
C LEU A 94 2.59 -1.85 -3.84
N GLY A 95 1.35 -1.68 -3.37
CA GLY A 95 0.17 -1.67 -4.22
C GLY A 95 0.25 -0.57 -5.28
N LEU A 96 0.51 0.67 -4.85
CA LEU A 96 0.65 1.82 -5.75
C LEU A 96 1.72 1.57 -6.82
N LEU A 97 2.94 1.23 -6.41
CA LEU A 97 4.05 1.01 -7.34
C LEU A 97 3.78 -0.13 -8.30
N LEU A 98 3.15 -1.22 -7.85
CA LEU A 98 2.75 -2.30 -8.74
C LEU A 98 1.77 -1.81 -9.81
N GLY A 99 0.72 -1.08 -9.40
CA GLY A 99 -0.26 -0.51 -10.33
C GLY A 99 0.35 0.47 -11.32
N GLU A 100 1.24 1.34 -10.84
CA GLU A 100 1.96 2.30 -11.67
C GLU A 100 2.88 1.59 -12.65
N TRP A 101 3.77 0.72 -12.20
CA TRP A 101 4.71 0.02 -13.07
C TRP A 101 4.02 -0.83 -14.14
N ILE A 102 2.93 -1.53 -13.80
CA ILE A 102 2.11 -2.24 -14.79
C ILE A 102 1.62 -1.26 -15.86
N ASN A 103 1.08 -0.12 -15.45
CA ASN A 103 0.56 0.89 -16.37
C ASN A 103 1.66 1.54 -17.22
N ARG A 104 2.83 1.88 -16.63
CA ARG A 104 3.94 2.51 -17.35
C ARG A 104 4.54 1.57 -18.40
N TYR A 105 4.71 0.29 -18.07
CA TYR A 105 5.26 -0.68 -19.00
C TYR A 105 4.27 -1.12 -20.08
N LEU A 106 3.03 -1.47 -19.72
CA LEU A 106 2.08 -2.06 -20.68
C LEU A 106 1.38 -0.99 -21.53
N ASN A 107 1.01 0.15 -20.95
CA ASN A 107 0.28 1.19 -21.66
C ASN A 107 1.21 2.29 -22.18
N PHE A 108 1.90 3.03 -21.31
CA PHE A 108 2.71 4.18 -21.74
C PHE A 108 3.83 3.75 -22.69
N TRP A 109 4.57 2.70 -22.35
CA TRP A 109 5.59 2.14 -23.23
C TRP A 109 5.01 1.16 -24.25
N GLY A 110 4.30 0.12 -23.80
CA GLY A 110 3.86 -0.98 -24.66
C GLY A 110 2.82 -0.62 -25.71
N TRP A 111 1.97 0.38 -25.45
CA TRP A 111 0.90 0.79 -26.37
C TRP A 111 1.17 2.16 -27.02
N THR A 112 1.65 3.15 -26.27
CA THR A 112 1.86 4.52 -26.77
C THR A 112 3.32 4.91 -26.98
N TYR A 113 4.26 4.00 -26.73
CA TYR A 113 5.70 4.11 -27.07
C TYR A 113 6.47 5.24 -26.38
N PHE A 114 5.97 5.78 -25.26
CA PHE A 114 6.77 6.67 -24.42
C PHE A 114 7.91 5.90 -23.75
N PRO A 115 9.15 6.37 -23.85
CA PRO A 115 10.28 5.61 -23.35
C PRO A 115 10.22 5.54 -21.82
N VAL A 116 10.51 4.36 -21.25
CA VAL A 116 10.31 4.10 -19.81
C VAL A 116 11.13 5.04 -18.92
N ASN A 117 12.31 5.46 -19.39
CA ASN A 117 13.13 6.46 -18.70
C ASN A 117 12.50 7.85 -18.63
N PHE A 118 11.44 8.13 -19.41
CA PHE A 118 10.68 9.37 -19.36
C PHE A 118 9.45 9.26 -18.45
N VAL A 119 8.91 8.05 -18.24
CA VAL A 119 7.61 7.82 -17.58
C VAL A 119 7.65 7.05 -16.27
N PHE A 120 8.83 6.82 -15.69
CA PHE A 120 8.97 6.04 -14.46
C PHE A 120 8.31 6.73 -13.25
N PRO A 121 7.74 5.95 -12.31
CA PRO A 121 7.04 6.47 -11.13
C PRO A 121 8.00 6.98 -10.05
N SER A 122 7.47 7.76 -9.10
CA SER A 122 8.22 8.22 -7.93
C SER A 122 8.52 7.06 -6.97
N ASN A 123 9.66 7.13 -6.28
CA ASN A 123 10.02 6.11 -5.29
C ASN A 123 9.59 6.52 -3.88
N LEU A 124 8.50 5.91 -3.39
CA LEU A 124 7.92 6.19 -2.06
C LEU A 124 8.26 5.11 -1.02
N MET A 125 8.94 4.04 -1.41
CA MET A 125 9.23 2.90 -0.52
C MET A 125 10.06 3.25 0.72
N PRO A 126 11.12 4.07 0.64
CA PRO A 126 11.92 4.40 1.82
C PRO A 126 11.08 5.06 2.93
N GLY A 127 10.19 5.99 2.56
CA GLY A 127 9.31 6.66 3.51
C GLY A 127 8.33 5.69 4.17
N ALA A 128 7.78 4.74 3.41
CA ALA A 128 6.87 3.73 3.94
C ALA A 128 7.53 2.83 5.00
N ILE A 129 8.76 2.37 4.72
CA ILE A 129 9.50 1.52 5.66
C ILE A 129 9.78 2.28 6.95
N VAL A 130 10.25 3.53 6.85
CA VAL A 130 10.51 4.37 8.03
C VAL A 130 9.22 4.56 8.83
N LEU A 131 8.10 4.87 8.17
CA LEU A 131 6.82 5.10 8.83
C LEU A 131 6.32 3.86 9.59
N ASP A 132 6.38 2.69 8.98
CA ASP A 132 5.99 1.43 9.63
C ASP A 132 6.93 1.08 10.80
N VAL A 133 8.24 1.27 10.64
CA VAL A 133 9.23 0.99 11.70
C VAL A 133 9.07 1.94 12.87
N VAL A 134 8.86 3.24 12.64
CA VAL A 134 8.61 4.21 13.72
C VAL A 134 7.35 3.84 14.51
N LEU A 135 6.27 3.44 13.82
CA LEU A 135 5.06 2.97 14.49
C LEU A 135 5.29 1.69 15.29
N MET A 136 6.04 0.74 14.73
CA MET A 136 6.38 -0.52 15.38
C MET A 136 7.22 -0.31 16.64
N LEU A 137 8.23 0.56 16.60
CA LEU A 137 9.16 0.79 17.70
C LEU A 137 8.54 1.66 18.80
N SER A 138 7.83 2.72 18.43
CA SER A 138 7.24 3.65 19.41
C SER A 138 5.92 3.15 19.98
N GLY A 139 5.17 2.36 19.21
CA GLY A 139 3.81 1.97 19.55
C GLY A 139 2.84 3.15 19.68
N SER A 140 3.18 4.34 19.18
CA SER A 140 2.43 5.58 19.39
C SER A 140 2.06 6.25 18.07
N MET A 141 0.76 6.46 17.86
CA MET A 141 0.26 7.18 16.68
C MET A 141 0.78 8.62 16.63
N THR A 142 0.89 9.28 17.78
CA THR A 142 1.38 10.65 17.87
C THR A 142 2.86 10.75 17.50
N VAL A 143 3.68 9.77 17.92
CA VAL A 143 5.11 9.75 17.57
C VAL A 143 5.30 9.44 16.08
N THR A 144 4.47 8.57 15.50
CA THR A 144 4.53 8.30 14.05
C THR A 144 4.08 9.49 13.21
N ALA A 145 3.20 10.34 13.73
CA ALA A 145 2.65 11.48 13.01
C ALA A 145 3.57 12.72 13.00
N VAL A 146 4.46 12.86 13.99
CA VAL A 146 5.40 13.99 14.15
C VAL A 146 6.74 13.64 13.54
#